data_AF-A0A525KSG6-F1
#
_entry.id   AF-A0A525KSG6-F1
#
_cell.length_a   1.000
_cell.length_b   1.000
_cell.length_c   1.000
_cell.angle_alpha   90.00
_cell.angle_beta   90.00
_cell.angle_gamma   90.00
#
_symmetry.space_group_name_H-M   'P 1'
#
loop_
_entity.id
_entity.type
_entity.pdbx_description
1 polymer ?
#
loop_
_entity_poly.entity_id
_entity_poly.type
_entity_poly.pdbx_seq_one_letter_code
_entity_poly.pdbx_strand_id
1 'polypeptide(L)'
;MLAIAESVTHQPTLWSDLIGANGFDEDSTFGGANRVASTFGHPLVAGAALVIIAFLVLVQSGRRPGIFFSIVVTGAVVTVSRSALLGLAAGVLIYLTGNHRQRSQIIGAIAVTAIIGWLVVSLVPALNAAFESRVLNAPTQNETIRLNSLHELKASFSKNDKELWFGRGLGGSKIYLGQTGGNLGFGVYDNQYVTSLYDSGLPVVFAVIGLIVLGIIRARPSARMLAPLAASATTIFFFDGLYWPVIGLLFWMTVSLATAPTASRASARAN
;
A
#
# COMPACT_ATOMS: atom_id res chain seq x y z
N MET A 1 20.99 3.29 3.30
CA MET A 1 22.01 2.43 3.93
C MET A 1 22.05 1.03 3.31
N LEU A 2 20.91 0.35 3.14
CA LEU A 2 20.87 -0.98 2.48
C LEU A 2 21.30 -0.97 1.01
N ALA A 3 20.85 -0.03 0.19
CA ALA A 3 21.34 0.11 -1.20
C ALA A 3 22.85 0.40 -1.29
N ILE A 4 23.43 1.03 -0.25
CA ILE A 4 24.88 1.24 -0.13
C ILE A 4 25.55 -0.08 0.25
N ALA A 5 24.97 -0.85 1.17
CA ALA A 5 25.44 -2.17 1.54
C ALA A 5 25.40 -3.14 0.34
N GLU A 6 24.30 -3.20 -0.42
CA GLU A 6 24.16 -4.03 -1.64
C GLU A 6 25.16 -3.61 -2.73
N SER A 7 25.39 -2.31 -2.88
CA SER A 7 26.42 -1.78 -3.79
C SER A 7 27.83 -2.21 -3.36
N VAL A 8 28.10 -2.32 -2.06
CA VAL A 8 29.41 -2.69 -1.51
C VAL A 8 29.60 -4.22 -1.49
N THR A 9 28.55 -5.00 -1.25
CA THR A 9 28.60 -6.47 -1.18
C THR A 9 28.38 -7.16 -2.51
N HIS A 10 27.99 -6.43 -3.56
CA HIS A 10 27.64 -6.95 -4.88
C HIS A 10 26.56 -8.04 -4.84
N GLN A 11 25.68 -7.97 -3.84
CA GLN A 11 24.52 -8.84 -3.69
C GLN A 11 23.25 -7.99 -3.89
N PRO A 12 22.76 -7.84 -5.14
CA PRO A 12 21.60 -6.99 -5.44
C PRO A 12 20.26 -7.56 -4.92
N THR A 13 20.27 -8.75 -4.34
CA THR A 13 19.10 -9.47 -3.83
C THR A 13 18.96 -9.42 -2.31
N LEU A 14 19.89 -8.77 -1.59
CA LEU A 14 19.93 -8.83 -0.12
C LEU A 14 18.61 -8.34 0.50
N TRP A 15 17.99 -7.32 -0.10
CA TRP A 15 16.65 -6.87 0.27
C TRP A 15 15.53 -7.83 -0.14
N SER A 16 15.53 -8.36 -1.38
CA SER A 16 14.51 -9.31 -1.82
C SER A 16 14.54 -10.59 -0.98
N ASP A 17 15.73 -11.09 -0.66
CA ASP A 17 15.99 -12.26 0.19
C ASP A 17 15.46 -12.06 1.62
N LEU A 18 15.70 -10.87 2.19
CA LEU A 18 15.22 -10.53 3.53
C LEU A 18 13.69 -10.55 3.60
N ILE A 19 13.02 -9.90 2.65
CA ILE A 19 11.55 -9.76 2.64
C ILE A 19 10.83 -10.93 1.98
N GLY A 20 11.55 -11.90 1.42
CA GLY A 20 10.97 -13.06 0.73
C GLY A 20 10.32 -12.72 -0.62
N ALA A 21 10.78 -11.66 -1.29
CA ALA A 21 10.29 -11.25 -2.61
C ALA A 21 10.94 -12.04 -3.78
N ASN A 22 11.75 -13.06 -3.47
CA ASN A 22 12.57 -13.84 -4.42
C ASN A 22 11.76 -14.57 -5.48
N GLY A 23 10.49 -14.90 -5.20
CA GLY A 23 9.59 -15.58 -6.14
C GLY A 23 9.28 -14.77 -7.40
N PHE A 24 9.83 -13.56 -7.52
CA PHE A 24 9.61 -12.66 -8.63
C PHE A 24 10.88 -12.28 -9.41
N ASP A 25 12.06 -12.74 -8.98
CA ASP A 25 13.33 -12.44 -9.66
C ASP A 25 13.54 -13.31 -10.92
N GLU A 26 12.77 -14.39 -11.09
CA GLU A 26 12.90 -15.33 -12.22
C GLU A 26 11.93 -15.08 -13.40
N ASP A 27 11.05 -14.07 -13.32
CA ASP A 27 10.06 -13.82 -14.37
C ASP A 27 10.71 -13.11 -15.58
N SER A 28 11.36 -13.91 -16.41
CA SER A 28 12.04 -13.58 -17.67
C SER A 28 11.11 -13.15 -18.81
N THR A 29 9.81 -12.94 -18.53
CA THR A 29 8.78 -12.59 -19.51
C THR A 29 8.96 -11.22 -20.18
N PHE A 30 9.91 -10.40 -19.72
CA PHE A 30 10.25 -9.13 -20.36
C PHE A 30 11.74 -9.08 -20.74
N GLY A 31 12.04 -9.46 -21.98
CA GLY A 31 13.35 -9.23 -22.59
C GLY A 31 13.70 -7.74 -22.53
N GLY A 32 14.64 -7.38 -21.64
CA GLY A 32 15.26 -6.05 -21.58
C GLY A 32 14.73 -5.07 -20.54
N ALA A 33 13.67 -5.42 -19.80
CA ALA A 33 13.22 -4.64 -18.64
C ALA A 33 13.51 -5.40 -17.34
N ASN A 34 14.77 -5.82 -17.17
CA ASN A 34 15.25 -6.34 -15.89
C ASN A 34 14.86 -5.34 -14.80
N ARG A 35 14.17 -5.85 -13.77
CA ARG A 35 13.71 -5.11 -12.61
C ARG A 35 14.85 -4.24 -12.10
N VAL A 36 14.84 -2.96 -12.45
CA VAL A 36 15.70 -1.98 -11.79
C VAL A 36 15.29 -2.08 -10.33
N ALA A 37 16.23 -2.52 -9.49
CA ALA A 37 16.11 -2.51 -8.04
C ALA A 37 15.80 -1.08 -7.60
N SER A 38 14.53 -0.73 -7.68
CA SER A 38 14.01 0.59 -7.33
C SER A 38 14.27 0.80 -5.85
N THR A 39 14.37 2.05 -5.39
CA THR A 39 14.41 2.38 -3.95
C THR A 39 13.26 1.73 -3.16
N PHE A 40 12.18 1.35 -3.84
CA PHE A 40 11.02 0.67 -3.28
C PHE A 40 11.01 -0.85 -3.47
N GLY A 41 11.98 -1.43 -4.19
CA GLY A 41 12.12 -2.86 -4.49
C GLY A 41 11.02 -3.48 -5.36
N HIS A 42 9.83 -2.88 -5.42
CA HIS A 42 8.68 -3.43 -6.13
C HIS A 42 7.71 -2.34 -6.63
N PRO A 43 7.16 -2.43 -7.87
CA PRO A 43 6.22 -1.44 -8.40
C PRO A 43 4.97 -1.26 -7.53
N LEU A 44 4.50 -2.35 -6.91
CA LEU A 44 3.36 -2.33 -6.00
C LEU A 44 3.61 -1.42 -4.79
N VAL A 45 4.79 -1.55 -4.18
CA VAL A 45 5.23 -0.78 -3.02
C VAL A 45 5.43 0.69 -3.40
N ALA A 46 6.08 0.94 -4.55
CA ALA A 46 6.24 2.29 -5.07
C ALA A 46 4.88 2.98 -5.30
N GLY A 47 3.95 2.30 -5.97
CA GLY A 47 2.62 2.83 -6.25
C GLY A 47 1.84 3.13 -4.97
N ALA A 48 1.84 2.20 -4.01
CA ALA A 48 1.19 2.40 -2.71
C ALA A 48 1.79 3.59 -1.96
N ALA A 49 3.12 3.70 -1.89
CA ALA A 49 3.80 4.81 -1.24
C ALA A 49 3.43 6.15 -1.87
N LEU A 50 3.49 6.25 -3.21
CA LEU A 50 3.14 7.47 -3.94
C LEU A 50 1.69 7.88 -3.72
N VAL A 51 0.74 6.93 -3.70
CA VAL A 51 -0.67 7.24 -3.42
C VAL A 51 -0.87 7.77 -2.00
N ILE A 52 -0.23 7.16 -0.99
CA ILE A 52 -0.32 7.64 0.39
C ILE A 52 0.29 9.05 0.50
N ILE A 53 1.46 9.28 -0.10
CA ILE A 53 2.13 10.58 -0.15
C ILE A 53 1.25 11.62 -0.84
N ALA A 54 0.58 11.28 -1.96
CA ALA A 54 -0.29 12.19 -2.66
C ALA A 54 -1.41 12.71 -1.76
N PHE A 55 -2.08 11.83 -0.99
CA PHE A 55 -3.11 12.28 -0.05
C PHE A 55 -2.53 13.08 1.13
N LEU A 56 -1.34 12.74 1.61
CA LEU A 56 -0.65 13.57 2.60
C LEU A 56 -0.35 14.98 2.07
N VAL A 57 0.01 15.12 0.79
CA VAL A 57 0.16 16.43 0.13
C VAL A 57 -1.17 17.21 0.10
N LEU A 58 -2.30 16.55 -0.16
CA LEU A 58 -3.63 17.19 -0.15
C LEU A 58 -4.10 17.63 1.25
N VAL A 59 -3.56 17.03 2.30
CA VAL A 59 -3.83 17.43 3.68
C VAL A 59 -3.15 18.77 4.00
N GLN A 60 -1.95 19.00 3.47
CA GLN A 60 -1.15 20.18 3.79
C GLN A 60 -1.81 21.48 3.34
N SER A 61 -1.68 22.53 4.17
CA SER A 61 -2.13 23.88 3.82
C SER A 61 -1.10 24.54 2.92
N GLY A 62 -1.42 24.69 1.63
CA GLY A 62 -0.55 25.34 0.65
C GLY A 62 -1.32 25.97 -0.50
N ARG A 63 -0.65 26.78 -1.32
CA ARG A 63 -1.28 27.48 -2.45
C ARG A 63 -1.65 26.55 -3.61
N ARG A 64 -1.05 25.35 -3.73
CA ARG A 64 -1.23 24.45 -4.90
C ARG A 64 -1.17 22.93 -4.58
N PRO A 65 -1.82 22.42 -3.52
CA PRO A 65 -1.75 21.00 -3.17
C PRO A 65 -2.28 20.07 -4.28
N GLY A 66 -3.26 20.53 -5.06
CA GLY A 66 -3.82 19.76 -6.18
C GLY A 66 -2.81 19.47 -7.30
N ILE A 67 -1.90 20.40 -7.60
CA ILE A 67 -0.89 20.20 -8.65
C ILE A 67 0.12 19.14 -8.21
N PHE A 68 0.62 19.26 -6.98
CA PHE A 68 1.56 18.27 -6.43
C PHE A 68 0.90 16.90 -6.29
N PHE A 69 -0.38 16.84 -5.88
CA PHE A 69 -1.16 15.61 -5.93
C PHE A 69 -1.17 15.01 -7.35
N SER A 70 -1.53 15.78 -8.37
CA SER A 70 -1.58 15.26 -9.75
C SER A 70 -0.23 14.74 -10.23
N ILE A 71 0.87 15.42 -9.89
CA ILE A 71 2.23 14.97 -10.25
C ILE A 71 2.54 13.63 -9.57
N VAL A 72 2.33 13.53 -8.25
CA VAL A 72 2.63 12.32 -7.48
C VAL A 72 1.75 11.15 -7.92
N VAL A 73 0.45 11.39 -8.16
CA VAL A 73 -0.47 10.35 -8.64
C VAL A 73 -0.13 9.89 -10.05
N THR A 74 0.32 10.79 -10.93
CA THR A 74 0.81 10.38 -12.26
C THR A 74 1.99 9.42 -12.11
N GLY A 75 2.94 9.70 -11.20
CA GLY A 75 4.00 8.77 -10.85
C GLY A 75 3.47 7.41 -10.35
N ALA A 76 2.41 7.41 -9.53
CA ALA A 76 1.77 6.19 -9.09
C ALA A 76 1.11 5.40 -10.24
N VAL A 77 0.45 6.08 -11.19
CA VAL A 77 -0.16 5.45 -12.38
C VAL A 77 0.90 4.76 -13.24
N VAL A 78 2.08 5.36 -13.39
CA VAL A 78 3.22 4.79 -14.13
C VAL A 78 3.72 3.49 -13.50
N THR A 79 3.48 3.24 -12.20
CA THR A 79 3.81 1.95 -11.57
C THR A 79 2.89 0.79 -12.01
N VAL A 80 1.74 1.11 -12.61
CA VAL A 80 0.73 0.15 -13.08
C VAL A 80 0.30 -0.84 -11.98
N SER A 81 0.21 -0.35 -10.74
CA SER A 81 -0.17 -1.16 -9.58
C SER A 81 -1.68 -1.08 -9.31
N ARG A 82 -2.40 -2.21 -9.42
CA ARG A 82 -3.84 -2.30 -9.11
C ARG A 82 -4.16 -1.89 -7.68
N SER A 83 -3.36 -2.33 -6.70
CA SER A 83 -3.59 -1.98 -5.29
C SER A 83 -3.39 -0.49 -5.05
N ALA A 84 -2.46 0.15 -5.75
CA ALA A 84 -2.27 1.60 -5.70
C ALA A 84 -3.49 2.33 -6.28
N LEU A 85 -4.00 1.89 -7.44
CA LEU A 85 -5.21 2.47 -8.05
C LEU A 85 -6.46 2.30 -7.15
N LEU A 86 -6.60 1.16 -6.48
CA LEU A 86 -7.68 0.93 -5.51
C LEU A 86 -7.52 1.81 -4.27
N GLY A 87 -6.29 1.97 -3.75
CA GLY A 87 -6.00 2.92 -2.68
C GLY A 87 -6.29 4.36 -3.08
N LEU A 88 -5.97 4.74 -4.33
CA LEU A 88 -6.29 6.04 -4.90
C LEU A 88 -7.81 6.25 -4.93
N ALA A 89 -8.56 5.27 -5.45
CA ALA A 89 -10.01 5.32 -5.51
C ALA A 89 -10.63 5.45 -4.12
N ALA A 90 -10.20 4.64 -3.14
CA ALA A 90 -10.67 4.70 -1.77
C ALA A 90 -10.40 6.07 -1.13
N GLY A 91 -9.18 6.60 -1.28
CA GLY A 91 -8.84 7.93 -0.77
C GLY A 91 -9.62 9.05 -1.45
N VAL A 92 -9.86 8.97 -2.77
CA VAL A 92 -10.67 9.95 -3.52
C VAL A 92 -12.11 9.95 -3.02
N LEU A 93 -12.73 8.77 -2.90
CA LEU A 93 -14.11 8.64 -2.42
C LEU A 93 -14.28 9.25 -1.03
N ILE A 94 -13.33 8.99 -0.13
CA ILE A 94 -13.33 9.58 1.20
C ILE A 94 -13.11 11.09 1.12
N TYR A 95 -12.18 11.59 0.31
CA TYR A 95 -11.94 13.03 0.15
C TYR A 95 -13.17 13.77 -0.41
N LEU A 96 -13.94 13.12 -1.30
CA LEU A 96 -15.19 13.66 -1.84
C LEU A 96 -16.29 13.82 -0.78
N THR A 97 -16.24 13.07 0.34
CA THR A 97 -17.18 13.31 1.46
C THR A 97 -16.95 14.63 2.18
N GLY A 98 -15.79 15.27 1.95
CA GLY A 98 -15.40 16.54 2.52
C GLY A 98 -16.27 17.74 2.13
N ASN A 99 -15.86 18.93 2.57
CA ASN A 99 -16.59 20.17 2.27
C ASN A 99 -16.51 20.59 0.78
N HIS A 100 -17.35 21.53 0.34
CA HIS A 100 -17.40 21.97 -1.07
C HIS A 100 -16.03 22.37 -1.63
N ARG A 101 -15.20 23.06 -0.83
CA ARG A 101 -13.84 23.46 -1.22
C ARG A 101 -12.93 22.24 -1.45
N GLN A 102 -13.00 21.22 -0.59
CA GLN A 102 -12.27 19.97 -0.76
C GLN A 102 -12.75 19.22 -2.02
N ARG A 103 -14.05 19.11 -2.23
CA ARG A 103 -14.64 18.47 -3.42
C ARG A 103 -14.15 19.12 -4.71
N SER A 104 -14.23 20.45 -4.80
CA SER A 104 -13.75 21.18 -5.97
C SER A 104 -12.25 20.98 -6.21
N GLN A 105 -11.44 20.99 -5.13
CA GLN A 105 -10.00 20.74 -5.22
C GLN A 105 -9.67 19.34 -5.78
N ILE A 106 -10.32 18.28 -5.26
CA ILE A 106 -10.04 16.92 -5.72
C ILE A 106 -10.57 16.67 -7.13
N ILE A 107 -11.73 17.23 -7.50
CA ILE A 107 -12.27 17.12 -8.87
C ILE A 107 -11.30 17.74 -9.87
N GLY A 108 -10.80 18.95 -9.59
CA GLY A 108 -9.79 19.60 -10.44
C GLY A 108 -8.51 18.78 -10.53
N ALA A 109 -8.04 18.23 -9.40
CA ALA A 109 -6.85 17.40 -9.37
C ALA A 109 -7.03 16.08 -10.14
N ILE A 110 -8.20 15.44 -10.05
CA ILE A 110 -8.56 14.24 -10.83
C ILE A 110 -8.55 14.55 -12.32
N ALA A 111 -9.18 15.66 -12.75
CA ALA A 111 -9.23 16.04 -14.16
C ALA A 111 -7.81 16.22 -14.73
N VAL A 112 -6.95 16.96 -14.02
CA VAL A 112 -5.54 17.15 -14.40
C VAL A 112 -4.79 15.81 -14.44
N THR A 113 -4.98 14.97 -13.43
CA THR A 113 -4.33 13.65 -13.35
C THR A 113 -4.78 12.73 -14.49
N ALA A 114 -6.07 12.74 -14.83
CA ALA A 114 -6.62 11.92 -15.91
C ALA A 114 -6.03 12.33 -17.27
N ILE A 115 -5.93 13.64 -17.52
CA ILE A 115 -5.32 14.16 -18.76
C ILE A 115 -3.84 13.77 -18.85
N ILE A 116 -3.07 14.05 -17.80
CA ILE A 116 -1.62 13.74 -17.79
C ILE A 116 -1.40 12.23 -17.84
N GLY A 117 -2.11 11.46 -17.02
CA GLY A 117 -2.00 10.00 -16.98
C GLY A 117 -2.36 9.35 -18.30
N TRP A 118 -3.46 9.79 -18.94
CA TRP A 118 -3.83 9.31 -20.27
C TRP A 118 -2.77 9.63 -21.31
N LEU A 119 -2.22 10.84 -21.31
CA LEU A 119 -1.17 11.25 -22.23
C LEU A 119 0.12 10.44 -22.02
N VAL A 120 0.54 10.22 -20.77
CA VAL A 120 1.72 9.42 -20.45
C VAL A 120 1.55 7.96 -20.87
N VAL A 121 0.40 7.34 -20.57
CA VAL A 121 0.12 5.95 -20.94
C VAL A 121 0.04 5.80 -22.46
N SER A 122 -0.62 6.73 -23.16
CA SER A 122 -0.82 6.65 -24.62
C SER A 122 0.46 6.91 -25.43
N LEU A 123 1.34 7.80 -24.94
CA LEU A 123 2.57 8.16 -25.65
C LEU A 123 3.73 7.18 -25.43
N VAL A 124 3.65 6.32 -24.41
CA VAL A 124 4.71 5.37 -24.07
C VAL A 124 4.20 3.94 -24.31
N PRO A 125 4.51 3.30 -25.44
CA PRO A 125 3.96 2.00 -25.81
C PRO A 125 4.15 0.90 -24.75
N ALA A 126 5.30 0.89 -24.07
CA ALA A 126 5.60 -0.04 -22.99
C ALA A 126 4.65 0.14 -21.79
N LEU A 127 4.29 1.38 -21.44
CA LEU A 127 3.33 1.66 -20.37
C LEU A 127 1.91 1.31 -20.79
N ASN A 128 1.53 1.57 -22.04
CA ASN A 128 0.23 1.16 -22.56
C ASN A 128 0.05 -0.36 -22.47
N ALA A 129 1.03 -1.12 -22.98
CA ALA A 129 1.01 -2.59 -22.93
C ALA A 129 1.00 -3.12 -21.48
N ALA A 130 1.78 -2.50 -20.59
CA ALA A 130 1.76 -2.85 -19.16
C ALA A 130 0.39 -2.56 -18.53
N PHE A 131 -0.23 -1.42 -18.83
CA PHE A 131 -1.54 -1.04 -18.31
C PHE A 131 -2.64 -1.97 -18.81
N GLU A 132 -2.64 -2.29 -20.10
CA GLU A 132 -3.58 -3.22 -20.69
C GLU A 132 -3.45 -4.61 -20.06
N SER A 133 -2.24 -5.16 -19.95
CA SER A 133 -2.04 -6.50 -19.36
C SER A 133 -2.30 -6.57 -17.86
N ARG A 134 -1.94 -5.54 -17.08
CA ARG A 134 -1.96 -5.61 -15.61
C ARG A 134 -3.15 -4.95 -14.95
N VAL A 135 -3.82 -4.02 -15.62
CA VAL A 135 -4.98 -3.30 -15.07
C VAL A 135 -6.27 -3.75 -15.75
N LEU A 136 -6.29 -3.80 -17.08
CA LEU A 136 -7.51 -4.10 -17.85
C LEU A 136 -7.75 -5.61 -18.01
N ASN A 137 -6.70 -6.36 -18.40
CA ASN A 137 -6.78 -7.78 -18.75
C ASN A 137 -6.11 -8.68 -17.70
N ALA A 138 -6.03 -8.22 -16.46
CA ALA A 138 -5.26 -8.88 -15.42
C ALA A 138 -5.79 -10.29 -15.13
N PRO A 139 -4.92 -11.32 -15.05
CA PRO A 139 -5.35 -12.68 -14.75
C PRO A 139 -5.92 -12.80 -13.33
N THR A 140 -6.86 -13.73 -13.16
CA THR A 140 -7.54 -14.05 -11.89
C THR A 140 -6.66 -14.77 -10.87
N GLN A 141 -5.45 -15.19 -11.26
CA GLN A 141 -4.53 -15.96 -10.42
C GLN A 141 -4.24 -15.30 -9.05
N ASN A 142 -4.16 -13.96 -9.00
CA ASN A 142 -3.93 -13.23 -7.75
C ASN A 142 -5.11 -13.34 -6.76
N GLU A 143 -6.33 -13.56 -7.26
CA GLU A 143 -7.50 -13.81 -6.41
C GLU A 143 -7.44 -15.22 -5.80
N THR A 144 -7.06 -16.20 -6.61
CA THR A 144 -6.91 -17.59 -6.16
C THR A 144 -5.87 -17.72 -5.04
N ILE A 145 -4.73 -17.03 -5.15
CA ILE A 145 -3.68 -16.99 -4.11
C ILE A 145 -4.25 -16.45 -2.79
N ARG A 146 -5.01 -15.36 -2.82
CA ARG A 146 -5.57 -14.76 -1.60
C ARG A 146 -6.68 -15.60 -0.98
N LEU A 147 -7.52 -16.21 -1.81
CA LEU A 147 -8.53 -17.16 -1.32
C LEU A 147 -7.85 -18.39 -0.70
N ASN A 148 -6.77 -18.88 -1.30
CA ASN A 148 -5.97 -19.96 -0.74
C ASN A 148 -5.35 -19.57 0.61
N SER A 149 -4.84 -18.34 0.76
CA SER A 149 -4.38 -17.81 2.06
C SER A 149 -5.44 -17.94 3.15
N LEU A 150 -6.71 -17.64 2.84
CA LEU A 150 -7.81 -17.76 3.80
C LEU A 150 -8.16 -19.23 4.12
N HIS A 151 -8.07 -20.12 3.13
CA HIS A 151 -8.26 -21.55 3.34
C HIS A 151 -7.14 -22.16 4.21
N GLU A 152 -5.89 -21.81 3.95
CA GLU A 152 -4.74 -22.22 4.75
C GLU A 152 -4.85 -21.69 6.18
N LEU A 153 -5.24 -20.43 6.35
CA LEU A 153 -5.46 -19.81 7.66
C LEU A 153 -6.55 -20.55 8.45
N LYS A 154 -7.69 -20.86 7.81
CA LYS A 154 -8.75 -21.66 8.41
C LYS A 154 -8.27 -23.07 8.81
N ALA A 155 -7.52 -23.73 7.93
CA ALA A 155 -6.99 -25.07 8.19
C ALA A 155 -5.97 -25.06 9.34
N SER A 156 -5.12 -24.03 9.41
CA SER A 156 -4.13 -23.86 10.48
C SER A 156 -4.82 -23.71 11.83
N PHE A 157 -5.80 -22.80 11.93
CA PHE A 157 -6.51 -22.55 13.19
C PHE A 157 -7.43 -23.69 13.62
N SER A 158 -7.88 -24.51 12.66
CA SER A 158 -8.62 -25.74 12.99
C SER A 158 -7.72 -26.80 13.64
N LYS A 159 -6.40 -26.77 13.36
CA LYS A 159 -5.42 -27.68 13.98
C LYS A 159 -4.91 -27.18 15.32
N ASN A 160 -4.77 -25.87 15.47
CA ASN A 160 -4.27 -25.23 16.69
C ASN A 160 -4.95 -23.87 16.90
N ASP A 161 -5.97 -23.85 17.75
CA ASP A 161 -6.75 -22.65 18.06
C ASP A 161 -5.94 -21.58 18.79
N LYS A 162 -4.86 -21.96 19.50
CA LYS A 162 -3.96 -21.01 20.17
C LYS A 162 -3.23 -20.10 19.18
N GLU A 163 -2.96 -20.58 17.96
CA GLU A 163 -2.33 -19.77 16.91
C GLU A 163 -3.23 -18.62 16.46
N LEU A 164 -4.56 -18.77 16.54
CA LEU A 164 -5.47 -17.66 16.26
C LEU A 164 -5.25 -16.51 17.26
N TRP A 165 -5.03 -16.83 18.53
CA TRP A 165 -4.89 -15.85 19.61
C TRP A 165 -3.49 -15.26 19.71
N PHE A 166 -2.44 -16.05 19.51
CA PHE A 166 -1.07 -15.61 19.77
C PHE A 166 -0.19 -15.55 18.51
N GLY A 167 -0.71 -15.99 17.36
CA GLY A 167 0.08 -16.16 16.16
C GLY A 167 1.16 -17.23 16.34
N ARG A 168 2.13 -17.21 15.43
CA ARG A 168 3.32 -18.08 15.45
C ARG A 168 4.62 -17.33 15.72
N GLY A 169 4.54 -16.06 16.08
CA GLY A 169 5.67 -15.14 16.20
C GLY A 169 5.96 -14.39 14.91
N LEU A 170 6.73 -13.30 15.03
CA LEU A 170 7.15 -12.47 13.89
C LEU A 170 7.88 -13.33 12.85
N GLY A 171 7.43 -13.27 11.59
CA GLY A 171 7.95 -14.10 10.49
C GLY A 171 7.47 -15.56 10.49
N GLY A 172 6.56 -15.95 11.37
CA GLY A 172 6.00 -17.31 11.42
C GLY A 172 5.28 -17.72 10.14
N SER A 173 4.66 -16.77 9.44
CA SER A 173 4.07 -16.93 8.11
C SER A 173 5.11 -17.38 7.08
N LYS A 174 6.24 -16.68 6.97
CA LYS A 174 7.34 -17.03 6.06
C LYS A 174 7.89 -18.43 6.33
N ILE A 175 8.09 -18.78 7.61
CA ILE A 175 8.58 -20.09 8.02
C ILE A 175 7.59 -21.19 7.62
N TYR A 176 6.31 -20.98 7.91
CA TYR A 176 5.27 -21.96 7.59
C TYR A 176 5.11 -22.17 6.08
N LEU A 177 5.05 -21.09 5.31
CA LEU A 177 4.96 -21.17 3.85
C LEU A 177 6.20 -21.88 3.28
N GLY A 178 7.40 -21.60 3.81
CA GLY A 178 8.61 -22.34 3.45
C GLY A 178 8.53 -23.85 3.72
N GLN A 179 7.86 -24.27 4.80
CA GLN A 179 7.69 -25.69 5.16
C GLN A 179 6.59 -26.40 4.36
N THR A 180 5.59 -25.66 3.87
CA THR A 180 4.40 -26.21 3.21
C THR A 180 4.45 -26.14 1.69
N GLY A 181 5.54 -25.63 1.12
CA GLY A 181 5.68 -25.43 -0.33
C GLY A 181 5.08 -24.12 -0.84
N GLY A 182 4.76 -23.19 0.08
CA GLY A 182 4.24 -21.87 -0.21
C GLY A 182 2.73 -21.84 -0.46
N ASN A 183 2.20 -20.62 -0.56
CA ASN A 183 0.82 -20.34 -0.89
C ASN A 183 0.66 -20.40 -2.41
N LEU A 184 0.39 -21.59 -2.95
CA LEU A 184 0.46 -21.86 -4.41
C LEU A 184 1.85 -21.55 -5.01
N GLY A 185 2.92 -21.87 -4.26
CA GLY A 185 4.30 -21.60 -4.66
C GLY A 185 4.84 -20.21 -4.26
N PHE A 186 4.00 -19.35 -3.65
CA PHE A 186 4.43 -18.04 -3.17
C PHE A 186 4.87 -18.10 -1.70
N GLY A 187 5.99 -17.46 -1.36
CA GLY A 187 6.50 -17.36 0.02
C GLY A 187 5.79 -16.35 0.91
N VAL A 188 4.64 -15.83 0.47
CA VAL A 188 3.88 -14.74 1.11
C VAL A 188 2.38 -14.97 0.98
N TYR A 189 1.58 -14.39 1.88
CA TYR A 189 0.12 -14.45 1.79
C TYR A 189 -0.48 -13.34 0.92
N ASP A 190 0.30 -12.31 0.58
CA ASP A 190 -0.11 -11.14 -0.20
C ASP A 190 -1.33 -10.40 0.41
N ASN A 191 -1.38 -10.35 1.74
CA ASN A 191 -2.41 -9.66 2.51
C ASN A 191 -1.91 -9.39 3.93
N GLN A 192 -1.65 -8.11 4.24
CA GLN A 192 -1.10 -7.72 5.54
C GLN A 192 -1.94 -8.20 6.73
N TYR A 193 -3.26 -8.27 6.61
CA TYR A 193 -4.13 -8.68 7.71
C TYR A 193 -4.04 -10.18 7.97
N VAL A 194 -3.96 -10.99 6.91
CA VAL A 194 -3.74 -12.45 7.04
C VAL A 194 -2.35 -12.70 7.63
N THR A 195 -1.33 -12.02 7.11
CA THR A 195 0.05 -12.14 7.59
C THR A 195 0.17 -11.71 9.06
N SER A 196 -0.38 -10.56 9.45
CA SER A 196 -0.42 -10.12 10.85
C SER A 196 -1.18 -11.07 11.76
N LEU A 197 -2.28 -11.66 11.30
CA LEU A 197 -3.03 -12.64 12.07
C LEU A 197 -2.21 -13.92 12.28
N TYR A 198 -1.48 -14.37 11.26
CA TYR A 198 -0.62 -15.55 11.33
C TYR A 198 0.60 -15.34 12.23
N ASP A 199 1.24 -14.17 12.13
CA ASP A 199 2.46 -13.88 12.88
C ASP A 199 2.18 -13.47 14.33
N SER A 200 1.16 -12.65 14.55
CA SER A 200 0.95 -11.96 15.82
C SER A 200 -0.40 -12.25 16.49
N GLY A 201 -1.30 -12.97 15.83
CA GLY A 201 -2.61 -13.32 16.37
C GLY A 201 -3.62 -12.17 16.42
N LEU A 202 -4.83 -12.49 16.88
CA LEU A 202 -5.96 -11.56 16.98
C LEU A 202 -5.69 -10.29 17.79
N PRO A 203 -5.02 -10.31 18.97
CA PRO A 203 -4.82 -9.12 19.78
C PRO A 203 -4.10 -7.99 19.04
N VAL A 204 -3.06 -8.32 18.26
CA VAL A 204 -2.32 -7.32 17.48
C VAL A 204 -3.15 -6.82 16.31
N VAL A 205 -3.86 -7.70 15.60
CA VAL A 205 -4.78 -7.30 14.52
C VAL A 205 -5.88 -6.36 15.06
N PHE A 206 -6.48 -6.68 16.21
CA PHE A 206 -7.46 -5.81 16.86
C PHE A 206 -6.87 -4.49 17.35
N ALA A 207 -5.63 -4.48 17.82
CA ALA A 207 -4.95 -3.24 18.16
C ALA A 207 -4.76 -2.34 16.93
N VAL A 208 -4.31 -2.90 15.80
CA VAL A 208 -4.16 -2.14 14.53
C VAL A 208 -5.51 -1.63 14.03
N ILE A 209 -6.54 -2.47 14.00
CA ILE A 209 -7.90 -2.06 13.62
C ILE A 209 -8.41 -0.99 14.58
N GLY A 210 -8.20 -1.15 15.89
CA GLY A 210 -8.57 -0.18 16.91
C GLY A 210 -7.90 1.18 16.69
N LEU A 211 -6.63 1.21 16.30
CA LEU A 211 -5.91 2.45 15.96
C LEU A 211 -6.43 3.09 14.68
N ILE A 212 -6.78 2.30 13.65
CA ILE A 212 -7.44 2.81 12.43
C ILE A 212 -8.80 3.42 12.80
N VAL A 213 -9.62 2.72 13.57
CA VAL A 213 -10.96 3.18 14.01
C VAL A 213 -10.83 4.45 14.86
N LEU A 214 -9.88 4.48 15.81
CA LEU A 214 -9.60 5.66 16.61
C LEU A 214 -9.17 6.84 15.73
N GLY A 215 -8.28 6.59 14.75
CA GLY A 215 -7.88 7.56 13.74
C GLY A 215 -9.07 8.09 12.96
N ILE A 216 -9.98 7.22 12.52
CA ILE A 216 -11.22 7.63 11.84
C ILE A 216 -12.06 8.53 12.75
N ILE A 217 -12.32 8.12 13.99
CA ILE A 217 -13.14 8.88 14.95
C ILE A 217 -12.52 10.26 15.21
N ARG A 218 -11.21 10.32 15.47
CA ARG A 218 -10.48 11.56 15.77
C ARG A 218 -10.31 12.48 14.56
N ALA A 219 -10.20 11.92 13.35
CA ALA A 219 -10.07 12.67 12.11
C ALA A 219 -11.41 13.16 11.55
N ARG A 220 -12.58 12.74 12.05
CA ARG A 220 -13.91 13.21 11.58
C ARG A 220 -14.03 14.74 11.45
N PRO A 221 -13.56 15.56 12.42
CA PRO A 221 -13.60 17.02 12.28
C PRO A 221 -12.76 17.57 11.11
N SER A 222 -11.82 16.77 10.61
CA SER A 222 -10.92 17.09 9.51
C SER A 222 -10.94 15.97 8.47
N ALA A 223 -12.06 15.84 7.74
CA ALA A 223 -12.30 14.81 6.71
C ALA A 223 -11.12 14.59 5.73
N ARG A 224 -10.26 15.60 5.53
CA ARG A 224 -9.02 15.50 4.74
C ARG A 224 -8.07 14.40 5.22
N MET A 225 -7.98 14.17 6.54
CA MET A 225 -7.08 13.18 7.13
C MET A 225 -7.56 11.74 6.96
N LEU A 226 -8.85 11.54 6.63
CA LEU A 226 -9.39 10.21 6.40
C LEU A 226 -8.93 9.63 5.06
N ALA A 227 -8.67 10.47 4.06
CA ALA A 227 -8.25 10.04 2.73
C ALA A 227 -6.89 9.30 2.70
N PRO A 228 -5.79 9.83 3.30
CA PRO A 228 -4.53 9.09 3.34
C PRO A 228 -4.62 7.81 4.18
N LEU A 229 -5.43 7.79 5.25
CA LEU A 229 -5.67 6.60 6.08
C LEU A 229 -6.44 5.52 5.30
N ALA A 230 -7.47 5.91 4.54
CA ALA A 230 -8.22 5.00 3.70
C ALA A 230 -7.36 4.44 2.56
N ALA A 231 -6.55 5.29 1.94
CA ALA A 231 -5.59 4.88 0.92
C ALA A 231 -4.57 3.87 1.48
N SER A 232 -3.96 4.17 2.64
CA SER A 232 -2.97 3.27 3.26
C SER A 232 -3.61 1.94 3.65
N ALA A 233 -4.73 1.95 4.36
CA ALA A 233 -5.47 0.73 4.76
C ALA A 233 -5.88 -0.13 3.55
N THR A 234 -6.35 0.51 2.48
CA THR A 234 -6.73 -0.21 1.25
C THR A 234 -5.50 -0.81 0.58
N THR A 235 -4.38 -0.09 0.49
CA THR A 235 -3.18 -0.62 -0.16
C THR A 235 -2.60 -1.83 0.59
N ILE A 236 -2.47 -1.77 1.92
CA ILE A 236 -1.93 -2.87 2.74
C ILE A 236 -2.86 -4.10 2.79
N PHE A 237 -4.13 -3.97 2.39
CA PHE A 237 -4.99 -5.14 2.22
C PHE A 237 -4.49 -6.08 1.11
N PHE A 238 -3.80 -5.53 0.11
CA PHE A 238 -3.44 -6.26 -1.11
C PHE A 238 -2.00 -6.79 -1.15
N PHE A 239 -1.21 -6.58 -0.10
CA PHE A 239 0.16 -7.10 0.03
C PHE A 239 0.63 -6.96 1.48
N ASP A 240 1.77 -7.57 1.83
CA ASP A 240 2.36 -7.53 3.18
C ASP A 240 3.07 -6.19 3.46
N GLY A 241 2.31 -5.10 3.43
CA GLY A 241 2.85 -3.74 3.42
C GLY A 241 3.68 -3.34 4.65
N LEU A 242 3.37 -3.84 5.85
CA LEU A 242 4.12 -3.47 7.06
C LEU A 242 5.53 -4.08 7.11
N TYR A 243 5.78 -5.13 6.32
CA TYR A 243 7.13 -5.67 6.13
C TYR A 243 8.00 -4.76 5.26
N TRP A 244 7.39 -3.85 4.49
CA TRP A 244 8.09 -2.83 3.72
C TRP A 244 8.24 -1.57 4.57
N PRO A 245 9.46 -1.18 5.00
CA PRO A 245 9.64 -0.09 5.96
C PRO A 245 9.02 1.23 5.52
N VAL A 246 9.04 1.53 4.22
CA VAL A 246 8.44 2.74 3.67
C VAL A 246 6.93 2.76 3.81
N ILE A 247 6.26 1.63 3.57
CA ILE A 247 4.81 1.51 3.71
C ILE A 247 4.42 1.46 5.19
N GLY A 248 5.16 0.72 6.01
CA GLY A 248 5.00 0.73 7.46
C GLY A 248 5.11 2.14 8.03
N LEU A 249 6.16 2.88 7.67
CA LEU A 249 6.37 4.27 8.10
C LEU A 249 5.22 5.17 7.64
N LEU A 250 4.85 5.11 6.37
CA LEU A 250 3.76 5.93 5.83
C LEU A 250 2.42 5.59 6.51
N PHE A 251 2.11 4.32 6.70
CA PHE A 251 0.91 3.87 7.41
C PHE A 251 0.88 4.43 8.84
N TRP A 252 1.95 4.23 9.62
CA TRP A 252 1.99 4.74 10.99
C TRP A 252 1.98 6.27 11.06
N MET A 253 2.56 6.96 10.08
CA MET A 253 2.46 8.41 9.95
C MET A 253 1.00 8.83 9.70
N THR A 254 0.28 8.15 8.81
CA THR A 254 -1.15 8.44 8.56
C THR A 254 -2.02 8.19 9.79
N VAL A 255 -1.81 7.09 10.50
CA VAL A 255 -2.51 6.77 11.76
C VAL A 255 -2.19 7.85 12.81
N SER A 256 -0.92 8.17 13.02
CA SER A 256 -0.49 9.16 14.03
C SER A 256 -1.04 10.56 13.74
N LEU A 257 -1.03 10.99 12.48
CA LEU A 257 -1.62 12.29 12.10
C LEU A 257 -3.14 12.30 12.26
N ALA A 258 -3.81 11.17 12.04
CA ALA A 258 -5.26 11.04 12.21
C ALA A 258 -5.68 11.01 13.69
N THR A 259 -4.84 10.48 14.57
CA THR A 259 -5.10 10.39 16.02
C THR A 259 -4.57 11.57 16.82
N ALA A 260 -3.62 12.35 16.27
CA ALA A 260 -3.03 13.50 16.93
C ALA A 260 -4.11 14.45 17.47
N PRO A 261 -4.00 14.90 18.74
CA PRO A 261 -4.91 15.91 19.26
C PRO A 261 -4.89 17.12 18.33
N THR A 262 -6.06 17.62 17.92
CA THR A 262 -6.18 18.94 17.30
C THR A 262 -5.85 19.99 18.35
N ALA A 263 -4.58 20.15 18.68
CA ALA A 263 -4.09 21.19 19.54
C ALA A 263 -4.49 22.53 18.89
N SER A 264 -5.46 23.19 19.52
CA SER A 264 -5.70 24.64 19.44
C SER A 264 -5.66 25.28 18.04
N ARG A 265 -6.63 24.95 17.16
CA ARG A 265 -7.16 25.97 16.21
C ARG A 265 -7.88 27.14 16.94
N ALA A 266 -7.90 27.12 18.27
CA ALA A 266 -8.40 28.16 19.14
C ALA A 266 -7.54 29.44 19.14
N SER A 267 -6.23 29.38 18.86
CA SER A 267 -5.41 30.61 18.80
C SER A 267 -5.60 31.40 17.48
N ALA A 268 -6.05 30.76 16.41
CA ALA A 268 -6.26 31.40 15.10
C ALA A 268 -7.64 32.04 14.92
N ARG A 269 -8.52 31.98 15.94
CA ARG A 269 -9.79 32.72 16.00
C ARG A 269 -9.80 33.81 17.07
N ALA A 270 -8.68 34.00 17.77
CA ALA A 270 -8.53 35.02 18.82
C ALA A 270 -7.84 36.31 18.32
N ASN A 271 -7.48 36.38 17.04
CA ASN A 271 -7.00 37.56 16.32
C ASN A 271 -7.86 37.78 15.07
#